data_AF-A0A4Q3JLJ8-F1
#
_entry.id   AF-A0A4Q3JLJ8-F1
#
_cell.length_a   1.000
_cell.length_b   1.000
_cell.length_c   1.000
_cell.angle_alpha   90.00
_cell.angle_beta   90.00
_cell.angle_gamma   90.00
#
_symmetry.space_group_name_H-M   'P 1'
#
loop_
_entity.id
_entity.type
_entity.pdbx_description
1 polymer ?
#
loop_
_entity_poly.entity_id
_entity_poly.type
_entity_poly.pdbx_seq_one_letter_code
_entity_poly.pdbx_strand_id
1 'polypeptide(L)'
;MSFSSVVPGVIAQLIFRLPLWVVWFVAVGLAVSRWKQHPRVSGLVVGAVALLALEAIVGTVVTFAAPVLMRETTSATGISTLLMVYRIVANLVTAVGWAMLLAAVFGWRTPAPPPPAS
;
A
#
# COMPACT_ATOMS: atom_id res chain seq x y z
N MET A 1 19.37 -5.30 21.45
CA MET A 1 17.90 -5.32 21.58
C MET A 1 17.51 -6.77 21.73
N SER A 2 16.93 -7.17 22.86
CA SER A 2 16.29 -8.48 22.96
C SER A 2 15.10 -8.50 22.00
N PHE A 3 14.78 -9.68 21.43
CA PHE A 3 13.60 -9.88 20.57
C PHE A 3 12.33 -9.32 21.22
N SER A 4 12.27 -9.37 22.55
CA SER A 4 11.24 -8.81 23.43
C SER A 4 10.98 -7.31 23.26
N SER A 5 11.97 -6.54 22.81
CA SER A 5 11.85 -5.08 22.59
C SER A 5 11.35 -4.70 21.19
N VAL A 6 11.44 -5.61 20.22
CA VAL A 6 10.99 -5.38 18.83
C VAL A 6 9.48 -5.59 18.73
N VAL A 7 8.96 -6.63 19.40
CA VAL A 7 7.55 -7.02 19.35
C VAL A 7 6.59 -5.88 19.74
N PRO A 8 6.78 -5.14 20.85
CA PRO A 8 5.89 -4.04 21.21
C PRO A 8 5.89 -2.90 20.18
N GLY A 9 7.04 -2.61 19.57
CA GLY A 9 7.17 -1.60 18.53
C GLY A 9 6.40 -1.99 17.27
N VAL A 10 6.51 -3.25 16.84
CA VAL A 10 5.76 -3.79 15.68
C VAL A 10 4.26 -3.70 15.94
N ILE A 11 3.80 -4.14 17.11
CA ILE A 11 2.37 -4.11 17.49
C ILE A 11 1.85 -2.67 17.51
N ALA A 12 2.56 -1.74 18.15
CA ALA A 12 2.17 -0.34 18.18
C ALA A 12 2.04 0.25 16.77
N GLN A 13 3.01 -0.03 15.89
CA GLN A 13 2.97 0.45 14.51
C GLN A 13 1.77 -0.14 13.72
N LEU A 14 1.45 -1.42 13.92
CA LEU A 14 0.28 -2.04 13.30
C LEU A 14 -1.03 -1.43 13.79
N ILE A 15 -1.12 -1.11 15.09
CA ILE A 15 -2.28 -0.43 15.68
C ILE A 15 -2.48 0.95 15.03
N PHE A 16 -1.43 1.75 14.87
CA PHE A 16 -1.54 3.05 14.22
C PHE A 16 -1.97 2.96 12.74
N ARG A 17 -1.80 1.80 12.10
CA ARG A 17 -2.25 1.56 10.72
C ARG A 17 -3.66 0.97 10.64
N LEU A 18 -4.34 0.68 11.76
CA LEU A 18 -5.69 0.09 11.77
C LEU A 18 -6.70 0.84 10.90
N PRO A 19 -6.79 2.19 10.92
CA PRO A 19 -7.74 2.90 10.07
C PRO A 19 -7.53 2.59 8.58
N LEU A 20 -6.26 2.52 8.15
CA LEU A 20 -5.91 2.21 6.77
C LEU A 20 -6.25 0.75 6.42
N TRP A 21 -5.99 -0.19 7.32
CA TRP A 21 -6.38 -1.59 7.14
C TRP A 21 -7.88 -1.74 6.97
N VAL A 22 -8.68 -1.05 7.80
CA VAL A 22 -10.15 -1.07 7.68
C VAL A 22 -10.59 -0.59 6.30
N VAL A 23 -10.02 0.53 5.81
CA VAL A 23 -10.33 1.05 4.47
C VAL A 23 -10.02 0.02 3.39
N TRP A 24 -8.86 -0.65 3.47
CA TRP A 24 -8.47 -1.68 2.51
C TRP A 24 -9.39 -2.90 2.53
N PHE A 25 -9.77 -3.39 3.73
CA PHE A 25 -10.72 -4.49 3.85
C PHE A 25 -12.10 -4.13 3.28
N VAL A 26 -12.60 -2.93 3.55
CA VAL A 26 -13.86 -2.44 2.98
C VAL A 26 -13.77 -2.33 1.46
N ALA A 27 -12.68 -1.77 0.93
CA ALA A 27 -12.46 -1.65 -0.51
C ALA A 27 -12.45 -3.02 -1.21
N VAL A 28 -11.75 -4.01 -0.64
CA VAL A 28 -11.73 -5.38 -1.16
C VAL A 28 -13.11 -6.04 -1.05
N GLY A 29 -13.81 -5.89 0.08
CA GLY A 29 -15.16 -6.43 0.25
C GLY A 29 -16.16 -5.86 -0.77
N LEU A 30 -16.10 -4.55 -1.02
CA LEU A 30 -16.91 -3.90 -2.06
C LEU A 30 -16.51 -4.37 -3.47
N ALA A 31 -15.22 -4.51 -3.76
CA ALA A 31 -14.74 -4.99 -5.04
C ALA A 31 -15.20 -6.44 -5.31
N VAL A 32 -15.07 -7.33 -4.32
CA VAL A 32 -15.47 -8.74 -4.43
C VAL A 32 -17.00 -8.88 -4.56
N SER A 33 -17.78 -8.14 -3.76
CA SER A 33 -19.25 -8.18 -3.86
C SER A 33 -19.78 -7.69 -5.21
N ARG A 34 -19.11 -6.72 -5.85
CA ARG A 34 -19.46 -6.21 -7.19
C ARG A 34 -18.71 -6.86 -8.35
N TRP A 35 -17.95 -7.92 -8.10
CA TRP A 35 -17.08 -8.53 -9.12
C TRP A 35 -17.84 -9.00 -10.36
N LYS A 36 -19.05 -9.54 -10.19
CA LYS A 36 -19.90 -10.00 -11.31
C LYS A 36 -20.41 -8.85 -12.19
N GLN A 37 -20.56 -7.65 -11.64
CA GLN A 37 -21.08 -6.49 -12.39
C GLN A 37 -19.95 -5.72 -13.09
N HIS A 38 -18.81 -5.53 -12.41
CA HIS A 38 -17.69 -4.72 -12.92
C HIS A 38 -16.33 -5.41 -12.71
N PRO A 39 -16.05 -6.55 -13.38
CA PRO A 39 -14.87 -7.37 -13.09
C PRO A 39 -13.55 -6.61 -13.31
N ARG A 40 -13.50 -5.69 -14.29
CA ARG A 40 -12.31 -4.88 -14.56
C ARG A 40 -12.01 -3.88 -13.44
N VAL A 41 -13.04 -3.17 -12.94
CA VAL A 41 -12.92 -2.21 -11.82
C VAL A 41 -12.52 -2.94 -10.55
N SER A 42 -13.22 -4.04 -10.24
CA SER A 42 -12.92 -4.82 -9.04
C SER A 42 -11.51 -5.41 -9.06
N GLY A 43 -11.03 -5.87 -10.23
CA GLY A 43 -9.66 -6.33 -10.40
C GLY A 43 -8.61 -5.24 -10.14
N LEU A 44 -8.84 -4.02 -10.62
CA LEU A 44 -7.97 -2.88 -10.35
C LEU A 44 -7.94 -2.52 -8.86
N VAL A 45 -9.09 -2.50 -8.19
CA VAL A 45 -9.16 -2.20 -6.74
C VAL A 45 -8.43 -3.26 -5.94
N VAL A 46 -8.69 -4.55 -6.18
CA VAL A 46 -8.03 -5.64 -5.46
C VAL A 46 -6.53 -5.65 -5.72
N GLY A 47 -6.10 -5.47 -6.98
CA GLY A 47 -4.69 -5.38 -7.33
C GLY A 47 -4.00 -4.19 -6.66
N ALA A 48 -4.63 -3.03 -6.65
CA ALA A 48 -4.11 -1.84 -5.99
C ALA A 48 -3.97 -2.03 -4.47
N VAL A 49 -5.01 -2.55 -3.82
CA VAL A 49 -4.98 -2.83 -2.38
C VAL A 49 -3.93 -3.88 -2.05
N ALA A 50 -3.80 -4.95 -2.86
CA ALA A 50 -2.77 -5.96 -2.66
C ALA A 50 -1.35 -5.39 -2.79
N LEU A 51 -1.12 -4.52 -3.78
CA LEU A 51 0.17 -3.85 -3.99
C LEU A 51 0.52 -2.93 -2.81
N LEU A 52 -0.45 -2.12 -2.35
CA LEU A 52 -0.28 -1.23 -1.19
C LEU A 52 -0.08 -2.02 0.10
N ALA A 53 -0.80 -3.13 0.29
CA ALA A 53 -0.63 -4.01 1.45
C ALA A 53 0.75 -4.67 1.47
N LEU A 54 1.24 -5.14 0.32
CA LEU A 54 2.57 -5.71 0.18
C LEU A 54 3.65 -4.68 0.50
N GLU A 55 3.55 -3.47 -0.05
CA GLU A 55 4.47 -2.36 0.28
C GLU A 55 4.47 -2.07 1.77
N ALA A 56 3.30 -1.98 2.40
CA ALA A 56 3.18 -1.71 3.82
C ALA A 56 3.83 -2.79 4.70
N ILE A 57 3.72 -4.06 4.32
CA ILE A 57 4.38 -5.19 5.00
C ILE A 57 5.90 -5.09 4.82
N VAL A 58 6.37 -4.95 3.59
CA VAL A 58 7.81 -4.82 3.28
C VAL A 58 8.42 -3.64 4.01
N GLY A 59 7.74 -2.48 4.03
CA GLY A 59 8.22 -1.29 4.74
C GLY A 59 8.24 -1.45 6.25
N THR A 60 7.35 -2.25 6.82
CA THR A 60 7.42 -2.63 8.23
C THR A 60 8.68 -3.46 8.48
N VAL A 61 8.90 -4.51 7.69
CA VAL A 61 10.09 -5.37 7.80
C VAL A 61 11.38 -4.56 7.65
N VAL A 62 11.50 -3.73 6.61
CA VAL A 62 12.69 -2.89 6.38
C VAL A 62 12.93 -1.94 7.54
N THR A 63 11.88 -1.31 8.09
CA THR A 63 11.99 -0.38 9.22
C THR A 63 12.56 -1.07 10.47
N PHE A 64 12.16 -2.33 10.73
CA PHE A 64 12.66 -3.08 11.90
C PHE A 64 13.99 -3.79 11.64
N ALA A 65 14.27 -4.21 10.41
CA ALA A 65 15.52 -4.87 10.05
C ALA A 65 16.69 -3.87 9.94
N ALA A 66 16.44 -2.63 9.50
CA ALA A 66 17.49 -1.65 9.27
C ALA A 66 18.39 -1.38 10.50
N PRO A 67 17.87 -1.18 11.72
CA PRO A 67 18.70 -1.01 12.91
C PRO A 67 19.56 -2.24 13.26
N VAL A 68 19.12 -3.45 12.89
CA VAL A 68 19.88 -4.68 13.10
C VAL A 68 21.05 -4.74 12.12
N LEU A 69 20.77 -4.48 10.84
CA LEU A 69 21.80 -4.37 9.78
C LEU A 69 22.84 -3.28 10.09
N MET A 70 22.42 -2.15 10.68
CA MET A 70 23.32 -1.07 11.12
C MET A 70 24.30 -1.47 12.22
N ARG A 71 23.98 -2.51 13.00
CA ARG A 71 24.87 -2.99 14.06
C ARG A 71 25.85 -4.03 13.55
N GLU A 72 25.43 -4.84 12.59
CA GLU A 72 26.25 -5.92 12.03
C GLU A 72 27.23 -5.42 10.96
N THR A 73 26.93 -4.30 10.30
CA THR A 73 27.77 -3.73 9.26
C THR A 73 28.42 -2.42 9.72
N THR A 74 29.68 -2.19 9.36
CA THR A 74 30.44 -1.01 9.79
C THR A 74 30.21 0.22 8.88
N SER A 75 29.58 0.03 7.71
CA SER A 75 29.42 1.10 6.71
C SER A 75 28.04 1.75 6.79
N ALA A 76 27.95 2.87 7.51
CA ALA A 76 26.74 3.70 7.55
C ALA A 76 26.29 4.14 6.15
N THR A 77 27.24 4.44 5.25
CA THR A 77 26.98 4.86 3.87
C THR A 77 26.25 3.79 3.05
N GLY A 78 26.60 2.51 3.24
CA GLY A 78 25.95 1.40 2.53
C GLY A 78 24.47 1.27 2.89
N ILE A 79 24.15 1.40 4.18
CA ILE A 79 22.77 1.31 4.67
C ILE A 79 21.94 2.51 4.24
N SER A 80 22.50 3.72 4.32
CA SER A 80 21.82 4.92 3.84
C SER A 80 21.46 4.79 2.35
N THR A 81 22.36 4.25 1.54
CA THR A 81 22.12 3.99 0.11
C THR A 81 21.03 2.95 -0.10
N LEU A 82 21.06 1.83 0.63
CA LEU A 82 20.03 0.79 0.56
C LEU A 82 18.64 1.34 0.93
N LEU A 83 18.55 2.10 2.02
CA LEU A 83 17.29 2.72 2.47
C LEU A 83 16.79 3.75 1.45
N MET A 84 17.67 4.54 0.84
CA MET A 84 17.31 5.50 -0.20
C MET A 84 16.71 4.78 -1.42
N VAL A 85 17.38 3.74 -1.93
CA VAL A 85 16.89 2.95 -3.07
C VAL A 85 15.55 2.31 -2.74
N TYR A 86 15.44 1.68 -1.57
CA TYR A 86 14.17 1.11 -1.10
C TYR A 86 13.05 2.15 -1.05
N ARG A 87 13.31 3.35 -0.52
CA ARG A 87 12.30 4.42 -0.42
C ARG A 87 11.83 4.90 -1.78
N ILE A 88 12.72 5.01 -2.76
CA ILE A 88 12.35 5.38 -4.13
C ILE A 88 11.43 4.32 -4.73
N VAL A 89 11.82 3.04 -4.63
CA VAL A 89 11.01 1.91 -5.13
C VAL A 89 9.64 1.87 -4.43
N ALA A 90 9.63 2.00 -3.10
CA ALA A 90 8.40 2.02 -2.31
C ALA A 90 7.47 3.14 -2.76
N ASN A 91 7.97 4.37 -2.92
CA ASN A 91 7.18 5.51 -3.38
C ASN A 91 6.59 5.28 -4.78
N LEU A 92 7.35 4.67 -5.70
CA LEU A 92 6.85 4.33 -7.03
C LEU A 92 5.74 3.27 -6.95
N VAL A 93 5.93 2.22 -6.14
CA VAL A 93 4.92 1.18 -5.90
C VAL A 93 3.64 1.78 -5.31
N THR A 94 3.76 2.65 -4.31
CA THR A 94 2.64 3.37 -3.71
C THR A 94 1.93 4.27 -4.72
N ALA A 95 2.68 5.00 -5.55
CA ALA A 95 2.11 5.85 -6.60
C ALA A 95 1.32 5.05 -7.63
N VAL A 96 1.84 3.88 -8.06
CA VAL A 96 1.13 2.96 -8.95
C VAL A 96 -0.15 2.44 -8.29
N GLY A 97 -0.09 2.04 -7.02
CA GLY A 97 -1.27 1.60 -6.27
C GLY A 97 -2.36 2.68 -6.22
N TRP A 98 -2.00 3.93 -5.93
CA TRP A 98 -2.95 5.05 -5.96
C TRP A 98 -3.47 5.36 -7.36
N ALA A 99 -2.62 5.34 -8.39
CA ALA A 99 -3.04 5.53 -9.77
C ALA A 99 -4.05 4.46 -10.21
N MET A 100 -3.86 3.19 -9.80
CA MET A 100 -4.81 2.11 -10.05
C MET A 100 -6.15 2.34 -9.34
N LEU A 101 -6.15 2.81 -8.09
CA LEU A 101 -7.38 3.16 -7.36
C LEU A 101 -8.13 4.31 -8.06
N LEU A 102 -7.41 5.36 -8.47
CA LEU A 102 -8.00 6.48 -9.21
C LEU A 102 -8.56 6.01 -10.55
N ALA A 103 -7.81 5.20 -11.30
CA ALA A 103 -8.28 4.61 -12.55
C ALA A 103 -9.54 3.75 -12.35
N ALA A 104 -9.62 3.00 -11.25
CA ALA A 104 -10.83 2.24 -10.91
C ALA A 104 -12.04 3.14 -10.63
N VAL A 105 -11.84 4.27 -9.94
CA VAL A 105 -12.91 5.22 -9.57
C VAL A 105 -13.39 6.05 -10.77
N PHE A 106 -12.47 6.46 -11.66
CA PHE A 106 -12.78 7.38 -12.76
C PHE A 106 -12.92 6.71 -14.12
N GLY A 107 -12.33 5.53 -14.32
CA GLY A 107 -12.21 4.90 -15.64
C GLY A 107 -13.52 4.34 -16.24
N TRP A 108 -14.58 4.24 -15.44
CA TRP A 108 -15.87 3.64 -15.87
C TRP A 108 -17.06 4.59 -15.79
N ARG A 109 -16.82 5.90 -15.83
CA ARG A 109 -17.90 6.90 -15.89
C ARG A 109 -18.47 6.98 -17.30
N THR A 110 -19.76 6.70 -17.45
CA THR A 110 -20.50 6.97 -18.69
C THR A 110 -20.67 8.49 -18.87
N PRO A 111 -20.44 9.05 -20.08
CA PRO A 111 -20.74 10.45 -20.36
C PRO A 111 -22.21 10.78 -20.03
N ALA A 112 -22.45 11.97 -19.46
CA ALA A 112 -23.82 12.43 -19.21
C ALA A 112 -24.55 12.60 -20.55
N PRO A 113 -25.85 12.23 -20.65
CA PRO A 113 -26.65 12.51 -21.84
C PRO A 113 -26.68 14.02 -22.15
N PRO A 114 -26.70 14.42 -23.44
CA PRO A 114 -26.81 15.82 -23.79
C PRO A 114 -28.12 16.42 -23.24
N PRO A 115 -28.12 17.72 -22.85
CA PRO A 115 -29.32 18.38 -22.39
C PRO A 115 -30.40 18.38 -23.49
N PRO A 116 -31.69 18.34 -23.14
CA PRO A 116 -32.77 18.38 -24.13
C PRO A 116 -32.68 19.68 -24.94
N ALA A 117 -32.87 19.58 -26.26
CA ALA A 117 -32.94 20.75 -27.13
C ALA A 117 -34.13 21.63 -26.71
N SER A 118 -33.84 22.85 -26.28
CA SER A 118 -34.83 23.90 -25.98
C SER A 118 -35.37 24.54 -27.25
#